data_AF-A0A7C1HFZ7-F1
#
_entry.id   AF-A0A7C1HFZ7-F1
#
_cell.length_a   1.000
_cell.length_b   1.000
_cell.length_c   1.000
_cell.angle_alpha   90.00
_cell.angle_beta   90.00
_cell.angle_gamma   90.00
#
_symmetry.space_group_name_H-M   'P 1'
#
loop_
_entity.id
_entity.type
_entity.pdbx_description
1 polymer ?
#
loop_
_entity_poly.entity_id
_entity_poly.type
_entity_poly.pdbx_seq_one_letter_code
_entity_poly.pdbx_strand_id
1 'polypeptide(L)'
;DMEFIELEKVYRQKDNEFIRLLNAIRNRTVTDDDLALLNKRHDAQFTAPSGAFYLSLTSTNDLADSINEEQLAKLPGKIWKARGIIDGEFDKEYLPTALELNLKKGAQIMLLNNDTYGRWINGTIGKITGFKKDDEGEEIIAAKLDNGEAVEISPYTWKIYRFFLKNDELRSEDVGSFTQYPVRLAFAVTIHKSQGKTFENVIIDVGRGTFAHGQMYVALSRCTSLAGIVLKQPLKKSHILMDWHIVKFITRTQYDKSEQKWSHDDKLRIIHEAIKEKKNLEILYLKAKDEKSRRTIRPLFVGEMEYSGHPFVGMDAYCLTRKENRRFNVDRILEICVSSKG
;
A
#
# COMPACT_ATOMS: atom_id res chain seq x y z
N ASP A 1 -1.62 -16.17 23.44
CA ASP A 1 -1.86 -16.61 22.07
C ASP A 1 -2.02 -15.44 21.13
N MET A 2 -1.43 -15.51 19.92
CA MET A 2 -1.63 -14.52 18.87
C MET A 2 -2.68 -15.05 17.89
N GLU A 3 -3.74 -14.28 17.66
CA GLU A 3 -4.75 -14.58 16.66
C GLU A 3 -4.43 -13.84 15.36
N PHE A 4 -4.44 -14.55 14.23
CA PHE A 4 -4.33 -13.91 12.92
C PHE A 4 -5.74 -13.54 12.45
N ILE A 5 -5.96 -12.35 11.90
CA ILE A 5 -7.22 -11.95 11.24
C ILE A 5 -6.84 -11.22 9.94
N GLU A 6 -7.29 -11.73 8.80
CA GLU A 6 -7.01 -11.12 7.49
C GLU A 6 -8.20 -10.27 7.07
N LEU A 7 -7.97 -8.98 6.79
CA LEU A 7 -8.97 -8.09 6.23
C LEU A 7 -8.92 -8.16 4.70
N GLU A 8 -9.93 -8.78 4.09
CA GLU A 8 -9.95 -9.04 2.64
C GLU A 8 -10.54 -7.89 1.82
N LYS A 9 -11.30 -6.99 2.44
CA LYS A 9 -12.00 -5.91 1.72
C LYS A 9 -11.06 -4.74 1.45
N VAL A 10 -10.78 -4.49 0.18
CA VAL A 10 -10.06 -3.31 -0.29
C VAL A 10 -11.04 -2.14 -0.39
N TYR A 11 -10.81 -1.09 0.41
CA TYR A 11 -11.62 0.14 0.38
C TYR A 11 -11.02 1.25 -0.49
N ARG A 12 -9.70 1.20 -0.72
CA ARG A 12 -8.95 2.27 -1.39
C ARG A 12 -9.19 2.30 -2.89
N GLN A 13 -9.01 1.17 -3.56
CA GLN A 13 -9.25 1.01 -4.99
C GLN A 13 -10.69 0.53 -5.21
N LYS A 14 -11.36 1.08 -6.22
CA LYS A 14 -12.70 0.64 -6.66
C LYS A 14 -12.69 -0.17 -7.95
N ASP A 15 -11.60 -0.09 -8.71
CA ASP A 15 -11.43 -0.79 -9.98
C ASP A 15 -10.98 -2.24 -9.72
N ASN A 16 -11.85 -3.19 -10.08
CA ASN A 16 -11.61 -4.63 -9.92
C ASN A 16 -10.41 -5.13 -10.74
N GLU A 17 -10.16 -4.57 -11.93
CA GLU A 17 -9.01 -4.98 -12.74
C GLU A 17 -7.72 -4.52 -12.07
N PHE A 18 -7.69 -3.29 -11.56
CA PHE A 18 -6.54 -2.78 -10.84
C PHE A 18 -6.29 -3.52 -9.51
N ILE A 19 -7.33 -3.85 -8.76
CA ILE A 19 -7.22 -4.69 -7.55
C ILE A 19 -6.63 -6.06 -7.91
N ARG A 20 -7.10 -6.68 -9.00
CA ARG A 20 -6.56 -7.96 -9.49
C ARG A 20 -5.07 -7.84 -9.83
N LEU A 21 -4.66 -6.78 -10.54
CA LEU A 21 -3.24 -6.53 -10.85
C LEU A 21 -2.39 -6.36 -9.60
N LEU A 22 -2.85 -5.56 -8.63
CA LEU A 22 -2.15 -5.37 -7.35
C LEU A 22 -1.99 -6.69 -6.59
N ASN A 23 -3.03 -7.52 -6.56
CA ASN A 23 -2.97 -8.86 -5.96
C ASN A 23 -2.02 -9.79 -6.73
N ALA A 24 -1.99 -9.70 -8.06
CA ALA A 24 -1.06 -10.50 -8.87
C ALA A 24 0.41 -10.15 -8.60
N ILE A 25 0.71 -8.86 -8.39
CA ILE A 25 2.03 -8.39 -7.96
C ILE A 25 2.32 -8.85 -6.53
N ARG A 26 1.36 -8.68 -5.62
CA ARG A 26 1.46 -9.08 -4.20
C ARG A 26 1.68 -10.58 -4.00
N ASN A 27 1.23 -11.41 -4.94
CA ASN A 27 1.35 -12.87 -4.86
C ASN A 27 2.35 -13.45 -5.88
N ARG A 28 3.10 -12.59 -6.60
CA ARG A 28 4.08 -13.00 -7.62
C ARG A 28 3.47 -13.87 -8.73
N THR A 29 2.19 -13.64 -9.04
CA THR A 29 1.44 -14.39 -10.06
C THR A 29 1.26 -13.63 -11.36
N VAL A 30 1.76 -12.40 -11.41
CA VAL A 30 1.74 -11.49 -12.57
C VAL A 30 2.14 -12.21 -13.87
N THR A 31 1.29 -12.07 -14.88
CA THR A 31 1.54 -12.60 -16.24
C THR A 31 2.23 -11.57 -17.13
N ASP A 32 2.66 -11.97 -18.33
CA ASP A 32 3.18 -11.03 -19.31
C ASP A 32 2.11 -10.07 -19.83
N ASP A 33 0.84 -10.53 -19.93
CA ASP A 33 -0.30 -9.67 -20.26
C ASP A 33 -0.59 -8.63 -19.16
N ASP A 34 -0.44 -9.02 -17.89
CA ASP A 34 -0.59 -8.11 -16.75
C ASP A 34 0.48 -7.01 -16.79
N LEU A 35 1.73 -7.38 -17.10
CA LEU A 35 2.81 -6.42 -17.28
C LEU A 35 2.58 -5.53 -18.49
N ALA A 36 2.11 -6.07 -19.61
CA ALA A 36 1.77 -5.29 -20.79
C ALA A 36 0.68 -4.26 -20.48
N LEU A 37 -0.34 -4.64 -19.71
CA LEU A 37 -1.41 -3.75 -19.27
C LEU A 37 -0.89 -2.62 -18.36
N LEU A 38 -0.06 -2.94 -17.37
CA LEU A 38 0.60 -1.93 -16.52
C LEU A 38 1.50 -1.00 -17.34
N ASN A 39 2.23 -1.55 -18.31
CA ASN A 39 3.13 -0.81 -19.18
C ASN A 39 2.40 0.08 -20.20
N LYS A 40 1.08 -0.02 -20.39
CA LYS A 40 0.31 1.02 -21.09
C LYS A 40 0.36 2.37 -20.39
N ARG A 41 0.73 2.40 -19.10
CA ARG A 41 0.91 3.61 -18.29
C ARG A 41 2.34 4.16 -18.37
N HIS A 42 3.21 3.57 -19.18
CA HIS A 42 4.58 4.02 -19.34
C HIS A 42 4.66 5.28 -20.19
N ASP A 43 5.26 6.32 -19.63
CA ASP A 43 5.63 7.55 -20.34
C ASP A 43 6.86 8.18 -19.65
N ALA A 44 8.03 7.96 -20.26
CA ALA A 44 9.30 8.47 -19.76
C ALA A 44 9.38 10.01 -19.79
N GLN A 45 8.71 10.65 -20.76
CA GLN A 45 8.75 12.10 -20.97
C GLN A 45 7.58 12.82 -20.30
N PHE A 46 6.71 12.09 -19.60
CA PHE A 46 5.54 12.66 -18.94
C PHE A 46 5.90 13.87 -18.09
N THR A 47 5.16 14.96 -18.31
CA THR A 47 5.23 16.16 -17.50
C THR A 47 3.83 16.42 -16.95
N ALA A 48 3.73 16.58 -15.62
CA ALA A 48 2.45 16.82 -14.98
C ALA A 48 1.79 18.11 -15.51
N PRO A 49 0.50 18.09 -15.86
CA PRO A 49 -0.23 19.29 -16.23
C PRO A 49 -0.15 20.36 -15.15
N SER A 50 -0.05 21.62 -15.56
CA SER A 50 -0.02 22.74 -14.60
C SER A 50 -1.29 22.75 -13.74
N GLY A 51 -1.10 22.75 -12.42
CA GLY A 51 -2.22 22.80 -11.46
C GLY A 51 -2.80 21.44 -11.09
N ALA A 52 -2.42 20.35 -11.76
CA ALA A 52 -2.76 19.00 -11.32
C ALA A 52 -1.83 18.53 -10.20
N PHE A 53 -2.40 17.84 -9.21
CA PHE A 53 -1.62 17.21 -8.14
C PHE A 53 -1.09 15.85 -8.60
N TYR A 54 0.14 15.84 -9.10
CA TYR A 54 0.90 14.62 -9.34
C TYR A 54 2.01 14.51 -8.30
N LEU A 55 2.17 13.31 -7.74
CA LEU A 55 3.22 13.02 -6.78
C LEU A 55 4.20 12.00 -7.38
N SER A 56 5.46 12.37 -7.49
CA SER A 56 6.50 11.42 -7.92
C SER A 56 6.90 10.52 -6.75
N LEU A 57 6.77 9.21 -6.92
CA LEU A 57 7.19 8.21 -5.95
C LEU A 57 8.54 7.64 -6.36
N THR A 58 9.56 7.94 -5.56
CA THR A 58 10.96 7.58 -5.84
C THR A 58 11.48 6.48 -4.91
N SER A 59 12.56 5.83 -5.33
CA SER A 59 13.22 4.82 -4.50
C SER A 59 14.11 5.42 -3.40
N THR A 60 14.71 6.60 -3.61
CA THR A 60 15.71 7.21 -2.70
C THR A 60 15.36 8.66 -2.36
N ASN A 61 15.83 9.14 -1.21
CA ASN A 61 15.64 10.55 -0.81
C ASN A 61 16.35 11.48 -1.81
N ASP A 62 17.59 11.18 -2.19
CA ASP A 62 18.37 11.99 -3.13
C ASP A 62 17.63 12.27 -4.45
N LEU A 63 16.94 11.26 -5.01
CA LEU A 63 16.16 11.44 -6.23
C LEU A 63 14.90 12.30 -5.97
N ALA A 64 14.24 12.10 -4.82
CA ALA A 64 13.10 12.94 -4.46
C ALA A 64 13.52 14.40 -4.26
N ASP A 65 14.63 14.63 -3.57
CA ASP A 65 15.15 15.95 -3.26
C ASP A 65 15.60 16.67 -4.53
N SER A 66 16.30 15.97 -5.45
CA SER A 66 16.66 16.51 -6.76
C SER A 66 15.44 16.94 -7.59
N ILE A 67 14.38 16.11 -7.64
CA ILE A 67 13.13 16.48 -8.34
C ILE A 67 12.47 17.68 -7.65
N ASN A 68 12.41 17.70 -6.32
CA ASN A 68 11.80 18.79 -5.57
C ASN A 68 12.53 20.12 -5.81
N GLU A 69 13.87 20.11 -5.80
CA GLU A 69 14.71 21.27 -6.09
C GLU A 69 14.54 21.77 -7.52
N GLU A 70 14.56 20.86 -8.51
CA GLU A 70 14.36 21.21 -9.92
C GLU A 70 12.99 21.87 -10.15
N GLN A 71 11.93 21.30 -9.57
CA GLN A 71 10.58 21.83 -9.71
C GLN A 71 10.41 23.17 -8.98
N LEU A 72 11.02 23.33 -7.80
CA LEU A 72 11.03 24.61 -7.09
C LEU A 72 11.81 25.68 -7.87
N ALA A 73 12.92 25.32 -8.52
CA ALA A 73 13.71 26.24 -9.33
C ALA A 73 12.92 26.79 -10.52
N LYS A 74 12.10 25.94 -11.17
CA LYS A 74 11.22 26.31 -12.30
C LYS A 74 10.10 27.29 -11.93
N LEU A 75 9.71 27.37 -10.66
CA LEU A 75 8.65 28.29 -10.24
C LEU A 75 9.14 29.75 -10.24
N PRO A 76 8.32 30.69 -10.75
CA PRO A 76 8.65 32.10 -10.72
C PRO A 76 8.62 32.67 -9.30
N GLY A 77 9.23 33.84 -9.13
CA GLY A 77 9.24 34.56 -7.86
C GLY A 77 10.41 34.23 -6.94
N LYS A 78 10.47 34.96 -5.82
CA LYS A 78 11.55 34.84 -4.84
C LYS A 78 11.33 33.64 -3.93
N ILE A 79 12.43 33.01 -3.52
CA ILE A 79 12.40 31.97 -2.49
C ILE A 79 12.05 32.64 -1.15
N TRP A 80 10.99 32.14 -0.53
CA TRP A 80 10.69 32.40 0.87
C TRP A 80 11.41 31.36 1.73
N LYS A 81 11.99 31.81 2.84
CA LYS A 81 12.84 30.99 3.70
C LYS A 81 12.33 31.01 5.13
N ALA A 82 12.30 29.84 5.77
CA ALA A 82 12.05 29.73 7.20
C ALA A 82 13.05 28.76 7.84
N ARG A 83 13.64 29.18 8.95
CA ARG A 83 14.57 28.36 9.74
C ARG A 83 13.86 27.82 10.97
N GLY A 84 13.89 26.50 11.12
CA GLY A 84 13.30 25.81 12.25
C GLY A 84 14.12 26.02 13.52
N ILE A 85 13.44 25.94 14.66
CA ILE A 85 14.02 26.14 15.98
C ILE A 85 14.10 24.78 16.67
N ILE A 86 15.29 24.41 17.11
CA ILE A 86 15.52 23.19 17.92
C ILE A 86 15.81 23.65 19.35
N ASP A 87 15.11 23.05 20.30
CA ASP A 87 15.32 23.22 21.74
C ASP A 87 15.59 21.86 22.37
N GLY A 88 16.60 21.74 23.24
CA GLY A 88 16.99 20.47 23.86
C GLY A 88 17.62 19.43 22.91
N GLU A 89 17.47 18.15 23.25
CA GLU A 89 18.02 17.01 22.51
C GLU A 89 17.05 16.56 21.40
N PHE A 90 17.23 17.12 20.20
CA PHE A 90 16.51 16.69 19.00
C PHE A 90 17.52 16.41 17.88
N ASP A 91 17.73 15.12 17.57
CA ASP A 91 18.66 14.75 16.50
C ASP A 91 18.19 15.27 15.14
N LYS A 92 19.12 15.80 14.35
CA LYS A 92 18.86 16.31 13.00
C LYS A 92 18.31 15.22 12.08
N GLU A 93 18.65 13.96 12.35
CA GLU A 93 18.23 12.80 11.57
C GLU A 93 16.73 12.46 11.76
N TYR A 94 16.14 12.89 12.87
CA TYR A 94 14.72 12.69 13.17
C TYR A 94 13.84 13.88 12.79
N LEU A 95 14.42 14.94 12.19
CA LEU A 95 13.64 16.11 11.81
C LEU A 95 12.55 15.73 10.81
N PRO A 96 11.27 16.04 11.10
CA PRO A 96 10.16 15.68 10.23
C PRO A 96 10.18 16.46 8.91
N THR A 97 10.80 17.65 8.92
CA THR A 97 11.02 18.50 7.75
C THR A 97 12.39 19.16 7.81
N ALA A 98 12.78 19.85 6.73
CA ALA A 98 14.08 20.51 6.66
C ALA A 98 14.22 21.60 7.74
N LEU A 99 15.41 21.67 8.34
CA LEU A 99 15.76 22.75 9.25
C LEU A 99 15.68 24.11 8.54
N GLU A 100 16.07 24.17 7.27
CA GLU A 100 15.88 25.35 6.41
C GLU A 100 14.87 25.02 5.32
N LEU A 101 13.67 25.57 5.43
CA LEU A 101 12.64 25.47 4.41
C LEU A 101 12.86 26.53 3.35
N ASN A 102 12.92 26.09 2.08
CA ASN A 102 12.94 26.95 0.91
C ASN A 102 11.66 26.69 0.12
N LEU A 103 10.79 27.70 0.01
CA LEU A 103 9.48 27.57 -0.64
C LEU A 103 9.24 28.74 -1.61
N LYS A 104 8.30 28.56 -2.54
CA LYS A 104 7.82 29.60 -3.46
C LYS A 104 6.31 29.52 -3.61
N LYS A 105 5.68 30.64 -3.99
CA LYS A 105 4.29 30.61 -4.45
C LYS A 105 4.16 29.62 -5.61
N GLY A 106 3.14 28.78 -5.54
CA GLY A 106 2.91 27.71 -6.51
C GLY A 106 3.64 26.40 -6.20
N ALA A 107 4.46 26.32 -5.15
CA ALA A 107 5.09 25.06 -4.74
C ALA A 107 4.04 24.06 -4.25
N GLN A 108 4.16 22.80 -4.69
CA GLN A 108 3.37 21.70 -4.14
C GLN A 108 4.02 21.23 -2.85
N ILE A 109 3.21 21.14 -1.79
CA ILE A 109 3.64 20.77 -0.44
C ILE A 109 2.81 19.61 0.10
N MET A 110 3.38 18.87 1.04
CA MET A 110 2.69 17.85 1.83
C MET A 110 2.73 18.25 3.30
N LEU A 111 1.57 18.18 3.94
CA LEU A 111 1.39 18.45 5.36
C LEU A 111 1.90 17.28 6.21
N LEU A 112 2.56 17.58 7.32
CA LEU A 112 3.31 16.59 8.13
C LEU A 112 2.74 16.39 9.54
N ASN A 113 1.65 17.08 9.87
CA ASN A 113 0.90 16.94 11.10
C ASN A 113 -0.59 16.79 10.80
N ASN A 114 -1.37 16.51 11.84
CA ASN A 114 -2.82 16.64 11.79
C ASN A 114 -3.19 18.02 12.31
N ASP A 115 -4.05 18.72 11.60
CA ASP A 115 -4.60 19.99 12.06
C ASP A 115 -5.55 19.77 13.24
N THR A 116 -5.51 20.66 14.23
CA THR A 116 -6.37 20.60 15.42
C THR A 116 -7.86 20.78 15.09
N TYR A 117 -8.17 21.54 14.04
CA TYR A 117 -9.54 21.76 13.56
C TYR A 117 -9.94 20.77 12.46
N GLY A 118 -9.10 19.78 12.16
CA GLY A 118 -9.38 18.76 11.16
C GLY A 118 -9.36 19.25 9.71
N ARG A 119 -8.81 20.43 9.43
CA ARG A 119 -8.70 20.99 8.06
C ARG A 119 -7.78 20.15 7.16
N TRP A 120 -6.80 19.47 7.76
CA TRP A 120 -5.96 18.51 7.06
C TRP A 120 -5.46 17.41 8.00
N ILE A 121 -5.03 16.30 7.41
CA ILE A 121 -4.33 15.20 8.07
C ILE A 121 -2.91 15.05 7.53
N ASN A 122 -2.04 14.36 8.26
CA ASN A 122 -0.68 14.07 7.82
C ASN A 122 -0.69 13.34 6.47
N GLY A 123 -0.03 13.93 5.47
CA GLY A 123 0.03 13.44 4.10
C GLY A 123 -0.87 14.18 3.12
N THR A 124 -1.75 15.07 3.58
CA THR A 124 -2.55 15.94 2.71
C THR A 124 -1.62 16.76 1.81
N ILE A 125 -1.96 16.89 0.53
CA ILE A 125 -1.19 17.66 -0.43
C ILE A 125 -1.89 19.00 -0.67
N GLY A 126 -1.11 20.04 -0.90
CA GLY A 126 -1.61 21.35 -1.30
C GLY A 126 -0.61 22.13 -2.13
N LYS A 127 -1.05 23.28 -2.63
CA LYS A 127 -0.23 24.20 -3.40
C LYS A 127 -0.20 25.56 -2.72
N ILE A 128 0.98 26.10 -2.49
CA ILE A 128 1.15 27.42 -1.85
C ILE A 128 0.53 28.50 -2.74
N THR A 129 -0.36 29.30 -2.18
CA THR A 129 -1.00 30.45 -2.85
C THR A 129 -0.32 31.77 -2.48
N GLY A 130 0.35 31.83 -1.32
CA GLY A 130 1.15 32.97 -0.91
C GLY A 130 1.73 32.82 0.49
N PHE A 131 2.44 33.85 0.92
CA PHE A 131 2.96 34.02 2.27
C PHE A 131 2.38 35.34 2.78
N LYS A 132 1.79 35.33 3.97
CA LYS A 132 1.19 36.53 4.58
C LYS A 132 1.59 36.60 6.05
N LYS A 133 1.26 37.73 6.68
CA LYS A 133 1.34 37.85 8.14
C LYS A 133 -0.06 37.73 8.73
N ASP A 134 -0.17 37.09 9.88
CA ASP A 134 -1.38 37.13 10.67
C ASP A 134 -1.52 38.47 11.43
N ASP A 135 -2.57 38.57 12.24
CA ASP A 135 -2.87 39.78 13.02
C ASP A 135 -1.82 40.08 14.10
N GLU A 136 -1.04 39.07 14.50
CA GLU A 136 0.08 39.19 15.46
C GLU A 136 1.41 39.53 14.76
N GLY A 137 1.42 39.56 13.43
CA GLY A 137 2.58 39.90 12.62
C GLY A 137 3.49 38.71 12.31
N GLU A 138 3.09 37.50 12.70
CA GLU A 138 3.79 36.24 12.45
C GLU A 138 3.56 35.80 11.00
N GLU A 139 4.61 35.27 10.37
CA GLU A 139 4.48 34.77 9.01
C GLU A 139 3.65 33.48 8.98
N ILE A 140 2.81 33.34 7.96
CA ILE A 140 1.98 32.16 7.73
C ILE A 140 1.93 31.82 6.24
N ILE A 141 1.83 30.52 5.96
CA ILE A 141 1.74 30.01 4.59
C ILE A 141 0.27 29.87 4.22
N ALA A 142 -0.17 30.56 3.17
CA ALA A 142 -1.46 30.33 2.56
C ALA A 142 -1.34 29.25 1.48
N ALA A 143 -2.22 28.25 1.51
CA ALA A 143 -2.21 27.15 0.56
C ALA A 143 -3.63 26.76 0.13
N LYS A 144 -3.74 26.13 -1.04
CA LYS A 144 -4.95 25.46 -1.51
C LYS A 144 -4.71 23.96 -1.51
N LEU A 145 -5.48 23.21 -0.73
CA LEU A 145 -5.38 21.76 -0.61
C LEU A 145 -5.92 21.05 -1.87
N ASP A 146 -5.64 19.76 -1.97
CA ASP A 146 -6.10 18.89 -3.07
C ASP A 146 -7.63 18.73 -3.12
N ASN A 147 -8.31 18.81 -1.97
CA ASN A 147 -9.76 18.91 -1.86
C ASN A 147 -10.34 20.28 -2.29
N GLY A 148 -9.48 21.26 -2.60
CA GLY A 148 -9.84 22.60 -3.04
C GLY A 148 -9.98 23.65 -1.93
N GLU A 149 -9.89 23.27 -0.66
CA GLU A 149 -9.99 24.18 0.47
C GLU A 149 -8.78 25.11 0.58
N ALA A 150 -9.03 26.37 0.94
CA ALA A 150 -7.99 27.33 1.25
C ALA A 150 -7.66 27.26 2.74
N VAL A 151 -6.38 27.13 3.08
CA VAL A 151 -5.91 26.98 4.46
C VAL A 151 -4.72 27.89 4.75
N GLU A 152 -4.53 28.13 6.04
CA GLU A 152 -3.43 28.90 6.60
C GLU A 152 -2.64 28.00 7.53
N ILE A 153 -1.33 27.93 7.30
CA ILE A 153 -0.43 26.99 7.96
C ILE A 153 0.57 27.81 8.77
N SER A 154 0.48 27.66 10.08
CA SER A 154 1.40 28.24 11.06
C SER A 154 2.48 27.22 11.49
N PRO A 155 3.56 27.65 12.14
CA PRO A 155 4.54 26.74 12.72
C PRO A 155 3.92 25.72 13.68
N TYR A 156 4.48 24.52 13.69
CA TYR A 156 4.09 23.41 14.57
C TYR A 156 5.31 22.91 15.34
N THR A 157 5.10 22.50 16.58
CA THR A 157 6.15 21.98 17.46
C THR A 157 6.01 20.47 17.63
N TRP A 158 6.99 19.72 17.15
CA TRP A 158 7.16 18.30 17.47
C TRP A 158 8.01 18.16 18.74
N LYS A 159 7.59 17.29 19.65
CA LYS A 159 8.31 17.00 20.90
C LYS A 159 8.82 15.57 20.89
N ILE A 160 10.02 15.35 21.43
CA ILE A 160 10.57 14.03 21.69
C ILE A 160 10.43 13.75 23.18
N TYR A 161 9.85 12.59 23.49
CA TYR A 161 9.70 12.12 24.85
C TYR A 161 10.66 10.98 25.13
N ARG A 162 11.39 11.07 26.25
CA ARG A 162 12.16 9.94 26.77
C ARG A 162 11.31 9.23 27.82
N PHE A 163 11.09 7.94 27.59
CA PHE A 163 10.35 7.09 28.53
C PHE A 163 11.33 6.42 29.51
N PHE A 164 10.98 6.42 30.78
CA PHE A 164 11.74 5.76 31.84
C PHE A 164 10.82 5.18 32.91
N LEU A 165 11.30 4.15 33.61
CA LEU A 165 10.58 3.57 34.74
C LEU A 165 10.98 4.30 36.03
N LYS A 166 9.98 4.75 36.79
CA LYS A 166 10.18 5.30 38.14
C LYS A 166 9.12 4.70 39.05
N ASN A 167 9.56 3.94 40.06
CA ASN A 167 8.67 3.22 40.99
C ASN A 167 7.68 2.29 40.28
N ASP A 168 8.15 1.50 39.30
CA ASP A 168 7.35 0.62 38.44
C ASP A 168 6.26 1.32 37.60
N GLU A 169 6.25 2.66 37.56
CA GLU A 169 5.41 3.44 36.65
C GLU A 169 6.22 3.90 35.44
N LEU A 170 5.66 3.72 34.24
CA LEU A 170 6.19 4.31 33.02
C LEU A 170 5.95 5.83 33.04
N ARG A 171 7.02 6.61 33.05
CA ARG A 171 6.97 8.07 32.97
C ARG A 171 7.65 8.57 31.70
N SER A 172 7.29 9.77 31.27
CA SER A 172 7.90 10.44 30.13
C SER A 172 8.37 11.84 30.53
N GLU A 173 9.53 12.26 30.04
CA GLU A 173 10.00 13.64 30.09
C GLU A 173 10.21 14.20 28.68
N ASP A 174 9.92 15.48 28.50
CA ASP A 174 10.23 16.23 27.28
C ASP A 174 11.74 16.49 27.26
N VAL A 175 12.44 15.87 26.32
CA VAL A 175 13.91 16.00 26.19
C VAL A 175 14.31 16.98 25.11
N GLY A 176 13.37 17.37 24.25
CA GLY A 176 13.64 18.29 23.16
C GLY A 176 12.46 18.50 22.24
N SER A 177 12.49 19.63 21.54
CA SER A 177 11.46 20.01 20.59
C SER A 177 12.04 20.60 19.31
N PHE A 178 11.28 20.46 18.24
CA PHE A 178 11.54 21.09 16.96
C PHE A 178 10.32 21.88 16.54
N THR A 179 10.47 23.17 16.27
CA THR A 179 9.39 24.06 15.81
C THR A 179 9.68 24.53 14.39
N GLN A 180 8.76 24.25 13.47
CA GLN A 180 8.84 24.64 12.05
C GLN A 180 7.47 24.53 11.39
N TYR A 181 7.25 25.14 10.23
CA TYR A 181 6.04 24.90 9.43
C TYR A 181 5.92 23.39 9.09
N PRO A 182 4.76 22.75 9.33
CA PRO A 182 4.54 21.32 9.11
C PRO A 182 4.37 20.95 7.65
N VAL A 183 5.29 21.40 6.81
CA VAL A 183 5.27 21.24 5.36
C VAL A 183 6.60 20.71 4.87
N ARG A 184 6.57 20.00 3.74
CA ARG A 184 7.73 19.75 2.90
C ARG A 184 7.33 19.81 1.43
N LEU A 185 8.30 20.03 0.54
CA LEU A 185 8.05 19.91 -0.90
C LEU A 185 7.54 18.50 -1.24
N ALA A 186 6.57 18.46 -2.14
CA ALA A 186 5.87 17.23 -2.48
C ALA A 186 5.68 17.08 -3.99
N PHE A 187 6.63 17.57 -4.79
CA PHE A 187 6.70 17.16 -6.20
C PHE A 187 7.19 15.70 -6.32
N ALA A 188 8.07 15.31 -5.40
CA ALA A 188 8.54 13.94 -5.23
C ALA A 188 8.68 13.57 -3.75
N VAL A 189 8.42 12.30 -3.47
CA VAL A 189 8.62 11.67 -2.15
C VAL A 189 9.08 10.24 -2.34
N THR A 190 9.79 9.70 -1.35
CA THR A 190 10.13 8.28 -1.39
C THR A 190 8.90 7.39 -1.20
N ILE A 191 8.93 6.22 -1.83
CA ILE A 191 7.89 5.19 -1.67
C ILE A 191 7.70 4.84 -0.19
N HIS A 192 8.78 4.80 0.61
CA HIS A 192 8.70 4.59 2.06
C HIS A 192 7.88 5.69 2.76
N LYS A 193 8.16 6.97 2.49
CA LYS A 193 7.42 8.10 3.10
C LYS A 193 5.97 8.23 2.60
N SER A 194 5.63 7.54 1.51
CA SER A 194 4.27 7.41 0.98
C SER A 194 3.43 6.30 1.64
N GLN A 195 4.05 5.44 2.44
CA GLN A 195 3.36 4.30 3.06
C GLN A 195 2.18 4.76 3.94
N GLY A 196 1.07 4.04 3.84
CA GLY A 196 -0.19 4.39 4.52
C GLY A 196 -1.01 5.49 3.82
N LYS A 197 -0.40 6.28 2.93
CA LYS A 197 -1.08 7.37 2.20
C LYS A 197 -1.72 6.89 0.90
N THR A 198 -2.69 7.65 0.40
CA THR A 198 -3.41 7.39 -0.84
C THR A 198 -3.37 8.65 -1.71
N PHE A 199 -3.13 8.49 -3.00
CA PHE A 199 -3.06 9.59 -3.95
C PHE A 199 -3.90 9.29 -5.20
N GLU A 200 -4.42 10.34 -5.83
CA GLU A 200 -5.18 10.20 -7.08
C GLU A 200 -4.27 9.97 -8.28
N ASN A 201 -3.18 10.75 -8.37
CA ASN A 201 -2.23 10.68 -9.48
C ASN A 201 -0.79 10.54 -8.98
N VAL A 202 -0.08 9.54 -9.48
CA VAL A 202 1.31 9.24 -9.08
C VAL A 202 2.19 9.01 -10.31
N ILE A 203 3.43 9.49 -10.22
CA ILE A 203 4.49 9.20 -11.17
C ILE A 203 5.46 8.26 -10.48
N ILE A 204 5.56 7.02 -10.93
CA ILE A 204 6.47 6.04 -10.33
C ILE A 204 7.79 6.10 -11.07
N ASP A 205 8.84 6.51 -10.35
CA ASP A 205 10.21 6.54 -10.82
C ASP A 205 11.11 5.73 -9.89
N VAL A 206 11.37 4.50 -10.29
CA VAL A 206 12.25 3.59 -9.53
C VAL A 206 13.72 3.73 -9.91
N GLY A 207 14.11 4.75 -10.69
CA GLY A 207 15.52 5.01 -11.02
C GLY A 207 16.23 3.78 -11.59
N ARG A 208 17.34 3.34 -10.98
CA ARG A 208 18.09 2.15 -11.41
C ARG A 208 17.45 0.81 -11.00
N GLY A 209 16.34 0.83 -10.24
CA GLY A 209 15.60 -0.36 -9.82
C GLY A 209 14.97 -0.24 -8.43
N THR A 210 14.11 -1.20 -8.11
CA THR A 210 13.52 -1.35 -6.76
C THR A 210 14.54 -1.98 -5.82
N PHE A 211 14.95 -1.27 -4.78
CA PHE A 211 16.00 -1.73 -3.85
C PHE A 211 15.47 -2.72 -2.78
N ALA A 212 14.15 -2.78 -2.56
CA ALA A 212 13.56 -3.63 -1.53
C ALA A 212 12.39 -4.50 -2.03
N HIS A 213 12.21 -5.66 -1.40
CA HIS A 213 11.06 -6.54 -1.60
C HIS A 213 9.75 -5.78 -1.32
N GLY A 214 8.75 -5.97 -2.19
CA GLY A 214 7.43 -5.36 -2.06
C GLY A 214 7.35 -3.87 -2.41
N GLN A 215 8.48 -3.18 -2.66
CA GLN A 215 8.49 -1.73 -2.90
C GLN A 215 7.65 -1.31 -4.12
N MET A 216 7.67 -2.11 -5.20
CA MET A 216 6.83 -1.86 -6.37
C MET A 216 5.33 -1.98 -6.05
N TYR A 217 4.95 -3.00 -5.28
CA TYR A 217 3.57 -3.15 -4.81
C TYR A 217 3.15 -1.97 -3.93
N VAL A 218 4.03 -1.51 -3.03
CA VAL A 218 3.76 -0.33 -2.19
C VAL A 218 3.51 0.90 -3.08
N ALA A 219 4.38 1.16 -4.05
CA ALA A 219 4.26 2.29 -4.97
C ALA A 219 2.94 2.26 -5.77
N LEU A 220 2.65 1.14 -6.44
CA LEU A 220 1.42 0.99 -7.23
C LEU A 220 0.17 1.10 -6.35
N SER A 221 0.17 0.47 -5.16
CA SER A 221 -0.97 0.47 -4.24
C SER A 221 -1.26 1.83 -3.59
N ARG A 222 -0.41 2.85 -3.79
CA ARG A 222 -0.68 4.23 -3.35
C ARG A 222 -1.72 4.92 -4.22
N CYS A 223 -1.82 4.55 -5.49
CA CYS A 223 -2.79 5.16 -6.40
C CYS A 223 -4.20 4.57 -6.18
N THR A 224 -5.23 5.38 -6.36
CA THR A 224 -6.64 4.93 -6.30
C THR A 224 -7.09 4.20 -7.57
N SER A 225 -6.44 4.46 -8.70
CA SER A 225 -6.80 3.89 -10.01
C SER A 225 -5.56 3.60 -10.87
N LEU A 226 -5.70 2.68 -11.83
CA LEU A 226 -4.64 2.41 -12.81
C LEU A 226 -4.40 3.63 -13.73
N ALA A 227 -5.45 4.39 -14.03
CA ALA A 227 -5.38 5.59 -14.88
C ALA A 227 -4.60 6.74 -14.22
N GLY A 228 -4.60 6.83 -12.89
CA GLY A 228 -3.80 7.81 -12.16
C GLY A 228 -2.29 7.51 -12.12
N ILE A 229 -1.87 6.34 -12.60
CA ILE A 229 -0.47 5.93 -12.60
C ILE A 229 0.20 6.38 -13.90
N VAL A 230 1.43 6.90 -13.75
CA VAL A 230 2.41 7.05 -14.81
C VAL A 230 3.68 6.33 -14.40
N LEU A 231 4.26 5.54 -15.29
CA LEU A 231 5.54 4.87 -15.08
C LEU A 231 6.63 5.60 -15.88
N LYS A 232 7.70 6.06 -15.23
CA LYS A 232 8.86 6.65 -15.95
C LYS A 232 9.70 5.63 -16.72
N GLN A 233 9.57 4.36 -16.34
CA GLN A 233 10.24 3.23 -16.98
C GLN A 233 9.29 2.05 -17.09
N PRO A 234 9.42 1.18 -18.11
CA PRO A 234 8.58 0.00 -18.21
C PRO A 234 8.86 -0.95 -17.04
N LEU A 235 7.78 -1.47 -16.45
CA LEU A 235 7.82 -2.49 -15.43
C LEU A 235 8.29 -3.83 -16.00
N LYS A 236 9.25 -4.45 -15.31
CA LYS A 236 9.81 -5.77 -15.63
C LYS A 236 9.52 -6.74 -14.49
N LYS A 237 9.53 -8.05 -14.78
CA LYS A 237 9.39 -9.10 -13.75
C LYS A 237 10.44 -8.97 -12.63
N SER A 238 11.64 -8.49 -12.94
CA SER A 238 12.72 -8.25 -11.98
C SER A 238 12.41 -7.17 -10.94
N HIS A 239 11.48 -6.25 -11.21
CA HIS A 239 11.05 -5.22 -10.25
C HIS A 239 10.00 -5.75 -9.25
N ILE A 240 9.47 -6.95 -9.48
CA ILE A 240 8.46 -7.58 -8.64
C ILE A 240 9.16 -8.57 -7.71
N LEU A 241 9.80 -7.99 -6.69
CA LEU A 241 10.53 -8.73 -5.67
C LEU A 241 9.62 -8.99 -4.47
N MET A 242 9.70 -10.18 -3.90
CA MET A 242 8.95 -10.58 -2.71
C MET A 242 9.80 -11.46 -1.82
N ASP A 243 9.64 -11.28 -0.51
CA ASP A 243 10.29 -12.13 0.47
C ASP A 243 9.52 -13.45 0.61
N TRP A 244 10.19 -14.56 0.29
CA TRP A 244 9.63 -15.90 0.38
C TRP A 244 9.23 -16.31 1.80
N HIS A 245 9.88 -15.76 2.83
CA HIS A 245 9.49 -16.03 4.22
C HIS A 245 8.10 -15.48 4.54
N ILE A 246 7.76 -14.31 3.98
CA ILE A 246 6.43 -13.70 4.14
C ILE A 246 5.37 -14.57 3.45
N VAL A 247 5.65 -15.06 2.23
CA VAL A 247 4.75 -15.97 1.51
C VAL A 247 4.50 -17.23 2.35
N LYS A 248 5.57 -17.90 2.76
CA LYS A 248 5.47 -19.14 3.56
C LYS A 248 4.69 -18.93 4.86
N PHE A 249 4.91 -17.80 5.54
CA PHE A 249 4.17 -17.43 6.74
C PHE A 249 2.66 -17.30 6.45
N ILE A 250 2.28 -16.49 5.45
CA ILE A 250 0.87 -16.28 5.09
C ILE A 250 0.20 -17.60 4.69
N THR A 251 0.85 -18.39 3.83
CA THR A 251 0.34 -19.70 3.39
C THR A 251 0.12 -20.64 4.56
N ARG A 252 1.10 -20.76 5.47
CA ARG A 252 0.99 -21.60 6.67
C ARG A 252 -0.17 -21.15 7.56
N THR A 253 -0.27 -19.86 7.86
CA THR A 253 -1.33 -19.34 8.72
C THR A 253 -2.73 -19.53 8.11
N GLN A 254 -2.87 -19.49 6.78
CA GLN A 254 -4.13 -19.81 6.11
C GLN A 254 -4.52 -21.29 6.28
N TYR A 255 -3.55 -22.20 6.21
CA TYR A 255 -3.77 -23.63 6.49
C TYR A 255 -4.15 -23.87 7.94
N ASP A 256 -3.37 -23.33 8.89
CA ASP A 256 -3.61 -23.49 10.33
C ASP A 256 -5.03 -23.03 10.71
N LYS A 257 -5.48 -21.89 10.17
CA LYS A 257 -6.86 -21.39 10.35
C LYS A 257 -7.93 -22.29 9.74
N SER A 258 -7.66 -22.81 8.54
CA SER A 258 -8.59 -23.72 7.88
C SER A 258 -8.78 -24.98 8.72
N GLU A 259 -7.69 -25.53 9.25
CA GLU A 259 -7.68 -26.73 10.09
C GLU A 259 -8.40 -26.51 11.43
N GLN A 260 -8.27 -25.32 12.04
CA GLN A 260 -9.04 -24.94 13.24
C GLN A 260 -10.56 -24.89 12.98
N LYS A 261 -10.98 -24.45 11.79
CA LYS A 261 -12.41 -24.31 11.43
C LYS A 261 -13.01 -25.60 10.87
N TRP A 262 -12.22 -26.33 10.10
CA TRP A 262 -12.57 -27.58 9.43
C TRP A 262 -11.36 -28.50 9.51
N SER A 263 -11.41 -29.47 10.42
CA SER A 263 -10.36 -30.49 10.46
C SER A 263 -10.28 -31.22 9.11
N HIS A 264 -9.15 -31.85 8.83
CA HIS A 264 -9.00 -32.67 7.63
C HIS A 264 -10.12 -33.73 7.53
N ASP A 265 -10.46 -34.36 8.66
CA ASP A 265 -11.52 -35.37 8.75
C ASP A 265 -12.92 -34.78 8.52
N ASP A 266 -13.19 -33.55 8.99
CA ASP A 266 -14.46 -32.86 8.70
C ASP A 266 -14.61 -32.59 7.21
N LYS A 267 -13.55 -32.12 6.54
CA LYS A 267 -13.56 -31.88 5.09
C LYS A 267 -13.86 -33.18 4.35
N LEU A 268 -13.20 -34.28 4.72
CA LEU A 268 -13.47 -35.59 4.13
C LEU A 268 -14.91 -36.03 4.35
N ARG A 269 -15.44 -35.91 5.56
CA ARG A 269 -16.83 -36.27 5.88
C ARG A 269 -17.83 -35.51 4.98
N ILE A 270 -17.65 -34.19 4.86
CA ILE A 270 -18.53 -33.34 4.02
C ILE A 270 -18.44 -33.75 2.54
N ILE A 271 -17.24 -34.06 2.04
CA ILE A 271 -17.05 -34.50 0.65
C ILE A 271 -17.72 -35.85 0.41
N HIS A 272 -17.54 -36.83 1.30
CA HIS A 272 -18.17 -38.15 1.18
C HIS A 272 -19.70 -38.07 1.18
N GLU A 273 -20.26 -37.27 2.09
CA GLU A 273 -21.70 -37.04 2.17
C GLU A 273 -22.23 -36.37 0.89
N ALA A 274 -21.52 -35.36 0.38
CA ALA A 274 -21.90 -34.69 -0.86
C ALA A 274 -21.82 -35.61 -2.09
N ILE A 275 -20.85 -36.54 -2.16
CA ILE A 275 -20.77 -37.56 -3.21
C ILE A 275 -21.99 -38.49 -3.12
N LYS A 276 -22.29 -39.00 -1.93
CA LYS A 276 -23.41 -39.92 -1.68
C LYS A 276 -24.76 -39.29 -2.06
N GLU A 277 -24.96 -38.03 -1.68
CA GLU A 277 -26.20 -37.29 -1.90
C GLU A 277 -26.24 -36.54 -3.25
N LYS A 278 -25.16 -36.63 -4.04
CA LYS A 278 -24.98 -35.93 -5.32
C LYS A 278 -25.17 -34.40 -5.20
N LYS A 279 -24.78 -33.83 -4.06
CA LYS A 279 -24.90 -32.39 -3.79
C LYS A 279 -23.70 -31.63 -4.34
N ASN A 280 -23.94 -30.39 -4.75
CA ASN A 280 -22.87 -29.48 -5.11
C ASN A 280 -22.22 -28.91 -3.84
N LEU A 281 -20.91 -28.66 -3.89
CA LEU A 281 -20.14 -28.01 -2.83
C LEU A 281 -19.69 -26.62 -3.31
N GLU A 282 -19.69 -25.66 -2.39
CA GLU A 282 -18.95 -24.42 -2.53
C GLU A 282 -17.65 -24.52 -1.75
N ILE A 283 -16.53 -24.31 -2.44
CA ILE A 283 -15.20 -24.36 -1.83
C ILE A 283 -14.45 -23.04 -2.04
N LEU A 284 -13.66 -22.66 -1.04
CA LEU A 284 -12.58 -21.69 -1.19
C LEU A 284 -11.26 -22.45 -1.33
N TYR A 285 -10.66 -22.43 -2.51
CA TYR A 285 -9.47 -23.22 -2.84
C TYR A 285 -8.22 -22.36 -2.95
N LEU A 286 -7.13 -22.76 -2.29
CA LEU A 286 -5.81 -22.12 -2.43
C LEU A 286 -5.01 -22.78 -3.57
N LYS A 287 -4.81 -22.05 -4.67
CA LYS A 287 -4.00 -22.56 -5.79
C LYS A 287 -2.51 -22.57 -5.45
N ALA A 288 -1.70 -23.25 -6.27
CA ALA A 288 -0.25 -23.37 -6.12
C ALA A 288 0.55 -22.04 -6.09
N LYS A 289 -0.09 -20.91 -6.40
CA LYS A 289 0.52 -19.58 -6.34
C LYS A 289 -0.16 -18.66 -5.31
N ASP A 290 -0.67 -19.25 -4.23
CA ASP A 290 -1.38 -18.56 -3.13
C ASP A 290 -2.57 -17.69 -3.56
N GLU A 291 -3.15 -18.01 -4.72
CA GLU A 291 -4.35 -17.37 -5.23
C GLU A 291 -5.59 -18.11 -4.72
N LYS A 292 -6.40 -17.45 -3.89
CA LYS A 292 -7.69 -17.96 -3.43
C LYS A 292 -8.70 -17.95 -4.59
N SER A 293 -9.47 -19.03 -4.74
CA SER A 293 -10.48 -19.15 -5.78
C SER A 293 -11.73 -19.83 -5.22
N ARG A 294 -12.85 -19.11 -5.23
CA ARG A 294 -14.16 -19.68 -4.89
C ARG A 294 -14.72 -20.47 -6.07
N ARG A 295 -15.24 -21.66 -5.83
CA ARG A 295 -15.75 -22.57 -6.86
C ARG A 295 -16.98 -23.30 -6.40
N THR A 296 -17.91 -23.50 -7.32
CA THR A 296 -18.97 -24.49 -7.16
C THR A 296 -18.56 -25.74 -7.90
N ILE A 297 -18.54 -26.87 -7.19
CA ILE A 297 -18.08 -28.15 -7.71
C ILE A 297 -19.09 -29.25 -7.39
N ARG A 298 -19.10 -30.29 -8.21
CA ARG A 298 -19.81 -31.55 -7.90
C ARG A 298 -18.76 -32.62 -7.64
N PRO A 299 -18.53 -33.04 -6.38
CA PRO A 299 -17.55 -34.05 -6.08
C PRO A 299 -17.99 -35.39 -6.68
N LEU A 300 -17.03 -36.11 -7.26
CA LEU A 300 -17.26 -37.40 -7.91
C LEU A 300 -16.55 -38.52 -7.15
N PHE A 301 -15.34 -38.25 -6.67
CA PHE A 301 -14.51 -39.18 -5.94
C PHE A 301 -13.58 -38.43 -4.98
N VAL A 302 -13.26 -39.04 -3.85
CA VAL A 302 -12.25 -38.57 -2.90
C VAL A 302 -11.44 -39.75 -2.39
N GLY A 303 -10.13 -39.60 -2.28
CA GLY A 303 -9.22 -40.66 -1.83
C GLY A 303 -7.76 -40.30 -2.02
N GLU A 304 -6.88 -41.26 -1.78
CA GLU A 304 -5.44 -41.10 -2.04
C GLU A 304 -5.17 -41.01 -3.54
N MET A 305 -4.32 -40.05 -3.92
CA MET A 305 -3.91 -39.75 -5.28
C MET A 305 -2.42 -39.43 -5.32
N GLU A 306 -1.83 -39.48 -6.50
CA GLU A 306 -0.41 -39.15 -6.69
C GLU A 306 -0.24 -37.99 -7.68
N TYR A 307 0.68 -37.08 -7.38
CA TYR A 307 1.12 -36.05 -8.32
C TYR A 307 2.64 -35.90 -8.26
N SER A 308 3.30 -36.09 -9.40
CA SER A 308 4.77 -35.99 -9.52
C SER A 308 5.53 -36.84 -8.48
N GLY A 309 5.09 -38.07 -8.20
CA GLY A 309 5.74 -38.96 -7.23
C GLY A 309 5.36 -38.73 -5.77
N HIS A 310 4.46 -37.79 -5.46
CA HIS A 310 4.05 -37.49 -4.10
C HIS A 310 2.57 -37.86 -3.86
N PRO A 311 2.28 -38.70 -2.85
CA PRO A 311 0.91 -39.02 -2.48
C PRO A 311 0.24 -37.82 -1.79
N PHE A 312 -1.05 -37.63 -2.03
CA PHE A 312 -1.88 -36.65 -1.37
C PHE A 312 -3.35 -37.09 -1.36
N VAL A 313 -4.14 -36.57 -0.42
CA VAL A 313 -5.58 -36.79 -0.41
C VAL A 313 -6.24 -35.84 -1.41
N GLY A 314 -6.79 -36.42 -2.47
CA GLY A 314 -7.35 -35.68 -3.59
C GLY A 314 -8.84 -35.95 -3.79
N MET A 315 -9.49 -35.02 -4.50
CA MET A 315 -10.89 -35.08 -4.88
C MET A 315 -11.01 -34.78 -6.37
N ASP A 316 -11.61 -35.72 -7.11
CA ASP A 316 -12.03 -35.50 -8.49
C ASP A 316 -13.46 -34.93 -8.47
N ALA A 317 -13.66 -33.78 -9.12
CA ALA A 317 -14.93 -33.08 -9.12
C ALA A 317 -15.19 -32.35 -10.44
N TYR A 318 -16.44 -32.31 -10.87
CA TYR A 318 -16.85 -31.47 -11.99
C TYR A 318 -16.97 -30.02 -11.53
N CYS A 319 -16.18 -29.11 -12.10
CA CYS A 319 -16.20 -27.69 -11.73
C CYS A 319 -17.25 -26.95 -12.56
N LEU A 320 -18.38 -26.59 -11.95
CA LEU A 320 -19.51 -25.95 -12.64
C LEU A 320 -19.10 -24.61 -13.27
N THR A 321 -18.25 -23.84 -12.59
CA THR A 321 -17.75 -22.55 -13.08
C THR A 321 -16.88 -22.69 -14.33
N ARG A 322 -16.16 -23.81 -14.49
CA ARG A 322 -15.23 -24.05 -15.60
C ARG A 322 -15.76 -25.05 -16.64
N LYS A 323 -16.85 -25.75 -16.32
CA LYS A 323 -17.48 -26.79 -17.14
C LYS A 323 -16.52 -27.92 -17.54
N GLU A 324 -15.66 -28.33 -16.61
CA GLU A 324 -14.65 -29.37 -16.83
C GLU A 324 -14.44 -30.21 -15.56
N ASN A 325 -14.00 -31.46 -15.72
CA ASN A 325 -13.55 -32.29 -14.62
C ASN A 325 -12.18 -31.81 -14.13
N ARG A 326 -12.02 -31.66 -12.81
CA ARG A 326 -10.80 -31.19 -12.18
C ARG A 326 -10.48 -31.99 -10.94
N ARG A 327 -9.18 -32.06 -10.65
CA ARG A 327 -8.64 -32.60 -9.42
C ARG A 327 -8.32 -31.49 -8.44
N PHE A 328 -8.66 -31.69 -7.17
CA PHE A 328 -8.41 -30.78 -6.06
C PHE A 328 -7.68 -31.54 -4.96
N ASN A 329 -6.58 -30.98 -4.45
CA ASN A 329 -5.98 -31.47 -3.20
C ASN A 329 -6.83 -30.99 -2.00
N VAL A 330 -7.25 -31.90 -1.12
CA VAL A 330 -8.19 -31.61 -0.02
C VAL A 330 -7.58 -30.66 1.01
N ASP A 331 -6.29 -30.77 1.31
CA ASP A 331 -5.57 -29.87 2.23
C ASP A 331 -5.60 -28.41 1.75
N ARG A 332 -5.71 -28.21 0.44
CA ARG A 332 -5.79 -26.89 -0.19
C ARG A 332 -7.19 -26.26 -0.18
N ILE A 333 -8.19 -26.95 0.36
CA ILE A 333 -9.53 -26.40 0.56
C ILE A 333 -9.55 -25.63 1.88
N LEU A 334 -9.62 -24.30 1.81
CA LEU A 334 -9.62 -23.41 2.97
C LEU A 334 -11.00 -23.34 3.64
N GLU A 335 -12.07 -23.34 2.83
CA GLU A 335 -13.46 -23.37 3.27
C GLU A 335 -14.24 -24.37 2.42
N ILE A 336 -15.22 -25.04 3.03
CA ILE A 336 -16.09 -26.00 2.36
C ILE A 336 -17.51 -25.87 2.94
N CYS A 337 -18.52 -25.84 2.08
CA CYS A 337 -19.92 -25.95 2.49
C CYS A 337 -20.76 -26.57 1.38
N VAL A 338 -21.90 -27.15 1.76
CA VAL A 338 -22.89 -27.62 0.79
C VAL A 338 -23.53 -26.41 0.11
N SER A 339 -23.54 -26.39 -1.23
CA SER A 339 -24.16 -25.28 -1.97
C SER A 339 -25.66 -25.33 -1.80
N SER A 340 -26.26 -24.17 -1.49
CA SER A 340 -27.70 -23.98 -1.36
C SER A 340 -28.41 -23.86 -2.72
N LYS A 341 -27.66 -23.81 -3.83
CA LYS A 341 -28.18 -23.76 -5.20
C LYS A 341 -28.04 -25.13 -5.85
N GLY A 342 -29.16 -25.86 -5.90
CA GLY A 342 -29.32 -27.16 -6.56
C GLY A 342 -29.16 -27.07 -8.07
#